data_AF-A0A397CRF9-F1
#
_entry.id   AF-A0A397CRF9-F1
#
_cell.length_a   1.000
_cell.length_b   1.000
_cell.length_c   1.000
_cell.angle_alpha   90.00
_cell.angle_beta   90.00
_cell.angle_gamma   90.00
#
_symmetry.space_group_name_H-M   'P 1'
#
loop_
_entity.id
_entity.type
_entity.pdbx_description
1 polymer ?
#
loop_
_entity_poly.entity_id
_entity_poly.type
_entity_poly.pdbx_seq_one_letter_code
_entity_poly.pdbx_strand_id
1 'polypeptide(L)'
;MDTPRAAVGWVESLTKQPPPSPDASLCTYLRDGRVLCMLANALSETNEVRVRPRDRFRTYHALESVSLFLRWARDRALIDDNAMFTSAQLIDEQDEVAVLACLQALETKFKPISNRTLPNKHGEVSKHESSVKTTRT
;
A
#
# COMPACT_ATOMS: atom_id res chain seq x y z
N MET A 1 -5.89 5.41 7.09
CA MET A 1 -5.47 6.81 6.86
C MET A 1 -6.22 7.33 5.65
N ASP A 2 -6.84 8.51 5.68
CA ASP A 2 -7.83 8.91 4.66
C ASP A 2 -7.43 10.18 3.87
N THR A 3 -6.30 10.80 4.21
CA THR A 3 -5.81 12.01 3.54
C THR A 3 -4.33 11.89 3.16
N PRO A 4 -3.87 12.58 2.10
CA PRO A 4 -2.46 12.58 1.72
C PRO A 4 -1.55 13.06 2.85
N ARG A 5 -2.00 14.04 3.62
CA ARG A 5 -1.25 14.57 4.76
C ARG A 5 -1.09 13.56 5.90
N ALA A 6 -2.12 12.74 6.16
CA ALA A 6 -1.99 11.63 7.11
C ALA A 6 -1.01 10.56 6.59
N ALA A 7 -1.01 10.30 5.27
CA ALA A 7 -0.06 9.37 4.66
C ALA A 7 1.39 9.87 4.77
N VAL A 8 1.64 11.18 4.56
CA VAL A 8 2.97 11.77 4.79
C VAL A 8 3.45 11.53 6.22
N GLY A 9 2.61 11.83 7.23
CA GLY A 9 2.96 11.61 8.63
C GLY A 9 3.21 10.14 8.98
N TRP A 10 2.44 9.22 8.38
CA TRP A 10 2.67 7.78 8.56
C TRP A 10 4.01 7.33 7.95
N VAL A 11 4.30 7.74 6.72
CA VAL A 11 5.56 7.40 6.03
C VAL A 11 6.75 8.03 6.76
N GLU A 12 6.67 9.29 7.19
CA GLU A 12 7.70 9.96 7.98
C GLU A 12 7.97 9.21 9.31
N SER A 13 6.92 8.76 10.00
CA SER A 13 7.06 8.01 11.25
C SER A 13 7.84 6.71 11.06
N LEU A 14 7.65 6.00 9.94
CA LEU A 14 8.33 4.74 9.64
C LEU A 14 9.74 4.93 9.08
N THR A 15 9.89 5.86 8.13
CA THR A 15 11.16 6.05 7.40
C THR A 15 12.12 7.00 8.10
N LYS A 16 11.64 7.78 9.08
CA LYS A 16 12.38 8.87 9.73
C LYS A 16 12.95 9.88 8.73
N GLN A 17 12.30 10.04 7.57
CA GLN A 17 12.63 11.06 6.58
C GLN A 17 11.51 12.11 6.60
N PRO A 18 11.82 13.39 6.81
CA PRO A 18 10.82 14.44 6.69
C PRO A 18 10.58 14.81 5.22
N PRO A 19 9.40 15.37 4.89
CA PRO A 19 9.14 15.93 3.57
C PRO A 19 10.08 17.09 3.25
N PRO A 20 10.33 17.39 1.96
CA PRO A 20 11.26 18.44 1.55
C PRO A 20 10.80 19.85 1.96
N SER A 21 9.50 20.06 2.10
CA SER A 21 8.87 21.28 2.61
C SER A 21 7.58 20.92 3.37
N PRO A 22 7.13 21.76 4.33
CA PRO A 22 5.91 21.49 5.11
C PRO A 22 4.63 21.43 4.27
N ASP A 23 4.62 22.10 3.11
CA ASP A 23 3.52 22.13 2.15
C ASP A 23 3.76 21.21 0.93
N ALA A 24 4.74 20.31 0.99
CA ALA A 24 5.01 19.37 -0.09
C ALA A 24 3.83 18.40 -0.27
N SER A 25 3.44 18.20 -1.54
CA SER A 25 2.46 17.17 -1.88
C SER A 25 3.02 15.76 -1.62
N LEU A 26 2.13 14.78 -1.44
CA LEU A 26 2.52 13.38 -1.25
C LEU A 26 3.36 12.86 -2.43
N CYS A 27 2.97 13.24 -3.66
CA CYS A 27 3.74 12.90 -4.86
C CYS A 27 5.14 13.53 -4.81
N THR A 28 5.27 14.80 -4.45
CA THR A 28 6.58 15.49 -4.35
C THR A 28 7.48 14.82 -3.31
N TYR A 29 6.92 14.43 -2.17
CA TYR A 29 7.66 13.76 -1.11
C TYR A 29 8.21 12.39 -1.55
N LEU A 30 7.41 11.61 -2.28
CA LEU A 30 7.76 10.25 -2.69
C LEU A 30 8.44 10.17 -4.07
N ARG A 31 8.49 11.29 -4.81
CA ARG A 31 8.95 11.37 -6.20
C ARG A 31 10.33 10.76 -6.44
N ASP A 32 11.25 10.92 -5.49
CA ASP A 32 12.61 10.40 -5.59
C ASP A 32 12.68 8.86 -5.50
N GLY A 33 11.59 8.21 -5.07
CA GLY A 33 11.51 6.76 -4.88
C GLY A 33 12.33 6.21 -3.71
N ARG A 34 13.31 6.97 -3.20
CA ARG A 34 14.15 6.58 -2.07
C ARG A 34 13.34 6.35 -0.79
N VAL A 35 12.43 7.25 -0.47
CA VAL A 35 11.55 7.15 0.72
C VAL A 35 10.67 5.90 0.62
N LEU A 36 10.18 5.57 -0.57
CA LEU A 36 9.41 4.35 -0.82
C LEU A 36 10.23 3.08 -0.55
N CYS A 37 11.49 3.03 -1.01
CA CYS A 37 12.38 1.91 -0.70
C CYS A 37 12.65 1.78 0.81
N MET A 38 12.83 2.90 1.51
CA MET A 38 13.00 2.90 2.97
C MET A 38 11.74 2.41 3.68
N LEU A 39 10.56 2.81 3.18
CA LEU A 39 9.27 2.36 3.71
C LEU A 39 9.11 0.85 3.56
N ALA A 40 9.43 0.30 2.39
CA ALA A 40 9.39 -1.14 2.16
C ALA A 40 10.25 -1.92 3.17
N ASN A 41 11.48 -1.46 3.37
CA ASN A 41 12.40 -2.06 4.36
C ASN A 41 11.87 -1.95 5.80
N ALA A 42 11.30 -0.79 6.16
CA ALA A 42 10.71 -0.59 7.48
C ALA A 42 9.49 -1.49 7.73
N LEU A 43 8.65 -1.71 6.71
CA LEU A 43 7.45 -2.55 6.81
C LEU A 43 7.77 -4.05 6.82
N SER A 44 8.73 -4.49 6.02
CA SER A 44 9.16 -5.89 5.99
C SER A 44 10.17 -6.24 7.08
N GLU A 45 10.60 -5.28 7.92
CA GLU A 45 11.68 -5.46 8.90
C GLU A 45 12.96 -6.09 8.30
N THR A 46 13.24 -5.75 7.03
CA THR A 46 14.32 -6.32 6.22
C THR A 46 15.07 -5.20 5.50
N ASN A 47 16.22 -5.52 4.91
CA ASN A 47 17.01 -4.58 4.10
C ASN A 47 17.16 -5.08 2.65
N GLU A 48 16.12 -5.73 2.14
CA GLU A 48 16.13 -6.34 0.81
C GLU A 48 15.93 -5.32 -0.32
N VAL A 49 15.20 -4.22 -0.07
CA VAL A 49 15.04 -3.17 -1.07
C VAL A 49 16.23 -2.23 -1.01
N ARG A 50 16.96 -2.12 -2.13
CA ARG A 50 18.13 -1.24 -2.20
C ARG A 50 17.71 0.22 -2.12
N VAL A 51 18.15 0.90 -1.06
CA VAL A 51 17.97 2.35 -0.90
C VAL A 51 19.17 3.07 -1.49
N ARG A 52 18.92 3.99 -2.43
CA ARG A 52 19.97 4.85 -2.99
C ARG A 52 20.36 5.95 -1.98
N PRO A 53 21.63 6.41 -1.98
CA PRO A 53 22.03 7.58 -1.19
C PRO A 53 21.29 8.82 -1.69
N ARG A 54 21.18 9.83 -0.81
CA ARG A 54 20.59 11.13 -1.16
C ARG A 54 21.53 11.84 -2.13
N ASP A 55 21.19 11.85 -3.41
CA ASP A 55 21.89 12.58 -4.47
C ASP A 55 20.96 13.62 -5.10
N ARG A 56 21.42 14.32 -6.15
CA ARG A 56 20.54 15.21 -6.90
C ARG A 56 19.47 14.38 -7.61
N PHE A 57 18.26 14.93 -7.67
CA PHE A 57 17.17 14.30 -8.41
C PHE A 57 17.59 14.00 -9.86
N ARG A 58 17.35 12.75 -10.27
CA ARG A 58 17.56 12.23 -11.61
C ARG A 58 16.39 11.32 -11.94
N THR A 59 15.66 11.64 -13.00
CA THR A 59 14.46 10.89 -13.41
C THR A 59 14.72 9.39 -13.53
N TYR A 60 15.86 9.00 -14.11
CA TYR A 60 16.25 7.59 -14.21
C TYR A 60 16.42 6.90 -12.83
N HIS A 61 17.02 7.57 -11.85
CA HIS A 61 17.19 7.01 -10.51
C HIS A 61 15.87 6.94 -9.73
N ALA A 62 15.01 7.94 -9.92
CA ALA A 62 13.67 7.93 -9.37
C ALA A 62 12.86 6.76 -9.94
N LEU A 63 12.84 6.61 -11.27
CA LEU A 63 12.16 5.50 -11.96
C LEU A 63 12.62 4.13 -11.45
N GLU A 64 13.94 3.94 -11.32
CA GLU A 64 14.52 2.68 -10.82
C GLU A 64 14.09 2.42 -9.37
N SER A 65 14.19 3.43 -8.50
CA SER A 65 13.84 3.28 -7.08
C SER A 65 12.34 3.00 -6.90
N VAL A 66 11.47 3.70 -7.64
CA VAL A 66 10.03 3.44 -7.64
C VAL A 66 9.73 2.04 -8.17
N SER A 67 10.41 1.60 -9.23
CA SER A 67 10.23 0.25 -9.80
C SER A 67 10.62 -0.85 -8.82
N LEU A 68 11.69 -0.64 -8.04
CA LEU A 68 12.09 -1.56 -6.97
C LEU A 68 11.01 -1.67 -5.88
N PHE A 69 10.47 -0.53 -5.45
CA PHE A 69 9.38 -0.50 -4.49
C PHE A 69 8.13 -1.22 -5.03
N LEU A 70 7.71 -0.94 -6.27
CA LEU A 70 6.52 -1.56 -6.86
C LEU A 70 6.69 -3.09 -7.00
N ARG A 71 7.90 -3.55 -7.35
CA ARG A 71 8.21 -4.98 -7.38
C ARG A 71 8.08 -5.61 -6.01
N TRP A 72 8.63 -4.98 -4.97
CA TRP A 72 8.49 -5.45 -3.59
C TRP A 72 7.02 -5.43 -3.14
N ALA A 73 6.26 -4.39 -3.46
CA ALA A 73 4.85 -4.27 -3.08
C ALA A 73 4.00 -5.40 -3.70
N ARG A 74 4.29 -5.76 -4.95
CA ARG A 74 3.62 -6.86 -5.65
C ARG A 74 4.04 -8.24 -5.13
N ASP A 75 5.35 -8.50 -5.02
CA ASP A 75 5.88 -9.84 -4.75
C ASP A 75 5.87 -10.21 -3.26
N ARG A 76 6.16 -9.22 -2.40
CA ARG A 76 6.34 -9.42 -0.95
C ARG A 76 5.14 -8.97 -0.16
N ALA A 77 4.69 -7.73 -0.40
CA ALA A 77 3.52 -7.21 0.32
C ALA A 77 2.18 -7.75 -0.23
N LEU A 78 2.20 -8.36 -1.42
CA LEU A 78 1.03 -8.94 -2.09
C LEU A 78 -0.12 -7.93 -2.19
N ILE A 79 0.21 -6.70 -2.59
CA ILE A 79 -0.76 -5.62 -2.82
C ILE A 79 -1.52 -5.90 -4.12
N ASP A 80 -2.84 -5.68 -4.07
CA ASP A 80 -3.72 -5.85 -5.22
C ASP A 80 -3.36 -4.87 -6.34
N ASP A 81 -3.43 -5.33 -7.59
CA ASP A 81 -3.08 -4.54 -8.77
C ASP A 81 -3.94 -3.26 -8.87
N ASN A 82 -5.19 -3.31 -8.40
CA ASN A 82 -6.08 -2.14 -8.37
C ASN A 82 -5.67 -1.06 -7.35
N ALA A 83 -4.82 -1.41 -6.38
CA ALA A 83 -4.25 -0.46 -5.42
C ALA A 83 -2.81 -0.08 -5.79
N MET A 84 -2.22 -0.64 -6.85
CA MET A 84 -0.88 -0.29 -7.30
C MET A 84 -0.90 0.96 -8.18
N PHE A 85 0.08 1.82 -8.01
CA PHE A 85 0.33 2.95 -8.91
C PHE A 85 1.49 2.64 -9.85
N THR A 86 1.62 3.43 -10.92
CA THR A 86 2.76 3.33 -11.86
C THR A 86 3.82 4.40 -11.59
N SER A 87 5.04 4.15 -12.02
CA SER A 87 6.12 5.14 -11.87
C SER A 87 5.85 6.45 -12.64
N ALA A 88 5.13 6.38 -13.77
CA ALA A 88 4.64 7.56 -14.50
C ALA A 88 3.64 8.36 -13.65
N GLN A 89 2.69 7.67 -13.02
CA GLN A 89 1.70 8.30 -12.13
C GLN A 89 2.34 9.06 -10.96
N LEU A 90 3.45 8.57 -10.41
CA LEU A 90 4.13 9.27 -9.32
C LEU A 90 5.05 10.41 -9.81
N ILE A 91 5.78 10.19 -10.91
CA ILE A 91 6.87 11.09 -11.32
C ILE A 91 6.41 12.20 -12.28
N ASP A 92 5.53 11.85 -13.21
CA ASP A 92 5.09 12.69 -14.34
C ASP A 92 3.67 13.22 -14.10
N GLU A 93 2.70 12.33 -13.93
CA GLU A 93 1.28 12.69 -13.82
C GLU A 93 0.89 13.16 -12.42
N GLN A 94 1.71 12.84 -11.41
CA GLN A 94 1.49 13.17 -9.99
C GLN A 94 0.07 12.82 -9.51
N ASP A 95 -0.36 11.60 -9.78
CA ASP A 95 -1.64 11.05 -9.33
C ASP A 95 -1.59 10.69 -7.84
N GLU A 96 -1.92 11.69 -7.02
CA GLU A 96 -1.86 11.59 -5.56
C GLU A 96 -2.88 10.59 -4.99
N VAL A 97 -3.98 10.35 -5.71
CA VAL A 97 -5.04 9.42 -5.31
C VAL A 97 -4.57 7.97 -5.46
N ALA A 98 -3.93 7.63 -6.59
CA ALA A 98 -3.37 6.31 -6.81
C ALA A 98 -2.26 5.98 -5.79
N VAL A 99 -1.39 6.95 -5.51
CA VAL A 99 -0.32 6.80 -4.52
C VAL A 99 -0.90 6.61 -3.11
N LEU A 100 -1.92 7.39 -2.74
CA LEU A 100 -2.60 7.24 -1.46
C LEU A 100 -3.26 5.86 -1.31
N ALA A 101 -3.95 5.38 -2.35
CA ALA A 101 -4.59 4.07 -2.35
C ALA A 101 -3.59 2.92 -2.08
N CYS A 102 -2.41 2.99 -2.70
CA CYS A 102 -1.34 2.03 -2.48
C CYS A 102 -0.84 2.03 -1.03
N LEU A 103 -0.60 3.23 -0.48
CA LEU A 103 -0.17 3.36 0.91
C LEU A 103 -1.26 2.85 1.86
N GLN A 104 -2.53 3.15 1.59
CA GLN A 104 -3.68 2.66 2.40
C GLN A 104 -3.73 1.14 2.44
N ALA A 105 -3.52 0.48 1.30
CA ALA A 105 -3.45 -0.96 1.22
C ALA A 105 -2.29 -1.52 2.06
N LEU A 106 -1.10 -0.89 1.99
CA LEU A 106 0.05 -1.25 2.81
C LEU A 106 -0.22 -1.05 4.31
N GLU A 107 -0.72 0.11 4.73
CA GLU A 107 -1.06 0.37 6.14
C GLU A 107 -2.05 -0.67 6.66
N THR A 108 -3.07 -1.02 5.87
CA THR A 108 -4.08 -2.00 6.25
C THR A 108 -3.50 -3.41 6.38
N LYS A 109 -2.52 -3.73 5.53
CA LYS A 109 -1.85 -5.03 5.49
C LYS A 109 -0.86 -5.20 6.65
N PHE A 110 -0.11 -4.16 6.98
CA PHE A 110 0.94 -4.16 8.00
C PHE A 110 0.48 -3.65 9.37
N LYS A 111 -0.75 -3.12 9.49
CA LYS A 111 -1.35 -2.84 10.80
C LYS A 111 -1.48 -4.15 11.57
N PRO A 112 -0.97 -4.23 12.82
CA PRO A 112 -1.14 -5.40 13.64
C PRO A 112 -2.64 -5.66 13.80
N ILE A 113 -3.05 -6.91 13.53
CA ILE A 113 -4.42 -7.38 13.65
C ILE A 113 -4.80 -7.34 15.14
N SER A 114 -5.18 -6.18 15.65
CA SER A 114 -5.66 -6.07 17.02
C SER A 114 -7.17 -6.34 17.14
N ASN A 115 -7.90 -6.61 16.03
CA ASN A 115 -9.26 -7.19 16.04
C ASN A 115 -9.83 -7.41 14.62
N ARG A 116 -9.22 -8.27 13.79
CA ARG A 116 -9.92 -8.73 12.58
C ARG A 116 -10.88 -9.85 12.96
N THR A 117 -12.10 -9.47 13.33
CA THR A 117 -13.26 -10.36 13.23
C THR A 117 -13.36 -10.79 11.78
N LEU A 118 -13.07 -12.06 11.52
CA LEU A 118 -13.20 -12.70 10.22
C LEU A 118 -14.65 -12.56 9.74
N PRO A 119 -14.95 -12.06 8.51
CA PRO A 119 -16.24 -12.32 7.91
C PRO A 119 -16.30 -13.80 7.55
N ASN A 120 -16.87 -14.59 8.44
CA ASN A 120 -17.28 -15.95 8.18
C ASN A 120 -18.43 -15.89 7.16
N LYS A 121 -18.14 -16.00 5.86
CA LYS A 121 -19.16 -16.39 4.87
C LYS A 121 -18.89 -17.82 4.44
N HIS A 122 -19.46 -18.72 5.23
CA HIS A 122 -19.85 -20.06 4.82
C HIS A 122 -20.54 -19.99 3.45
N GLY A 123 -19.89 -20.54 2.44
CA GLY A 123 -20.53 -20.91 1.19
C GLY A 123 -21.31 -22.20 1.40
N GLU A 124 -22.62 -22.04 1.54
CA GLU A 124 -23.63 -22.85 0.82
C GLU A 124 -23.64 -24.37 1.07
N VAL A 125 -24.31 -24.79 2.16
CA VAL A 125 -25.00 -26.09 2.20
C VAL A 125 -26.40 -25.91 1.60
N SER A 126 -26.53 -26.21 0.32
CA SER A 126 -27.83 -26.33 -0.33
C SER A 126 -28.48 -27.66 0.07
N LYS A 127 -29.28 -27.63 1.15
CA LYS A 127 -30.24 -28.71 1.47
C LYS A 127 -31.54 -28.43 0.72
N HIS A 128 -31.74 -29.15 -0.38
CA HIS A 128 -33.08 -29.37 -0.91
C HIS A 128 -33.79 -30.37 0.01
N GLU A 129 -34.67 -29.87 0.87
CA GLU A 129 -35.70 -30.70 1.49
C GLU A 129 -37.05 -30.01 1.25
N SER A 130 -37.73 -30.45 0.17
CA SER A 130 -39.11 -30.06 -0.07
C SER A 130 -40.03 -30.89 0.80
N SER A 131 -40.68 -30.21 1.73
CA SER A 131 -41.76 -30.71 2.56
C SER A 131 -43.02 -30.99 1.73
N VAL A 132 -43.59 -32.19 1.87
CA VAL A 132 -45.02 -32.42 1.60
C VAL A 132 -45.65 -33.17 2.78
N LYS A 133 -46.07 -32.37 3.76
CA LYS A 133 -47.43 -32.27 4.36
C LYS A 133 -48.29 -33.54 4.62
N THR A 134 -48.92 -33.52 5.82
CA THR A 134 -50.28 -34.04 6.16
C THR A 134 -50.28 -35.54 6.57
N THR A 135 -50.81 -36.03 7.70
CA THR A 135 -51.90 -35.58 8.60
C THR A 135 -51.83 -36.34 9.93
N ARG A 136 -52.48 -35.75 10.93
CA ARG A 136 -52.69 -36.19 12.31
C ARG A 136 -53.81 -37.24 12.40
N THR A 137 -53.67 -38.13 13.40
CA THR A 137 -54.68 -38.99 14.06
C THR A 137 -55.19 -40.22 13.31
#